data_AF-A0A537BER1-F1
#
_entry.id   AF-A0A537BER1-F1
#
_cell.length_a   1.000
_cell.length_b   1.000
_cell.length_c   1.000
_cell.angle_alpha   90.00
_cell.angle_beta   90.00
_cell.angle_gamma   90.00
#
_symmetry.space_group_name_H-M   'P 1'
#
loop_
_entity.id
_entity.type
_entity.pdbx_description
1 polymer ?
#
loop_
_entity_poly.entity_id
_entity_poly.type
_entity_poly.pdbx_seq_one_letter_code
_entity_poly.pdbx_strand_id
1 'polypeptide(L)'
;MYKILIVEDVEAVADLQVLKLIRAGVAVETRRVDTPQDFTRQLELYVPDVILCSVSVPKFSGVTALAMAQSLCPHTPFIFVFKTEEEEATVETFTRGASDHVFKTNPSNLPWTFGRAIKQAEERKTADGQGLAIARMTRMYADQVRDLDQLRHQHLVFRKLSRYLKAGVTQAEVYAAVECFGPQLFQRTNGKLYLVHPPGKHLEGVASWGDRSPGEQAFTVQDCWALRQTQAHWVGDPRTELLCGHVTSDSSSVPSYLCVPVFAQGETLGLLHLRLVKEESASPENADSIDSCLNLATAVAEETGLALANLRVRDTLHEQSIRDPLTGLYNRRFLEEFLLRELARADRKKHALSIITLDIDHFKRINDTLGHGAGDIVLRRVGLLLQGYVRESDIACRVGGEEFSLLLPEASMQIAAPRAENIRAGVHELRLKYDGHNLGAITISLGVAAFPEHGTTPDTLIRAADQALYDAKSRGRDRVASA
;
A
#
# COMPACT_ATOMS: atom_id res chain seq x y z
N MET A 1 -57.17 -21.46 -18.22
CA MET A 1 -58.51 -20.92 -17.86
C MET A 1 -58.30 -19.47 -17.52
N TYR A 2 -58.93 -18.55 -18.24
CA TYR A 2 -58.72 -17.11 -18.07
C TYR A 2 -59.71 -16.52 -17.07
N LYS A 3 -59.20 -15.71 -16.13
CA LYS A 3 -60.00 -14.98 -15.15
C LYS A 3 -60.51 -13.67 -15.74
N ILE A 4 -61.82 -13.55 -15.91
CA ILE A 4 -62.46 -12.37 -16.49
C ILE A 4 -63.20 -11.62 -15.40
N LEU A 5 -62.89 -10.33 -15.24
CA LEU A 5 -63.70 -9.43 -14.43
C LEU A 5 -64.67 -8.68 -15.36
N ILE A 6 -65.97 -8.86 -15.15
CA ILE A 6 -67.03 -8.25 -15.97
C ILE A 6 -67.66 -7.10 -15.20
N VAL A 7 -67.60 -5.90 -15.76
CA VAL A 7 -68.26 -4.71 -15.23
C VAL A 7 -69.60 -4.55 -15.96
N GLU A 8 -70.69 -4.96 -15.30
CA GLU A 8 -72.04 -5.02 -15.87
C GLU A 8 -73.08 -5.11 -14.74
N ASP A 9 -74.16 -4.32 -14.81
CA ASP A 9 -75.26 -4.35 -13.83
C ASP A 9 -76.29 -5.45 -14.10
N VAL A 10 -76.41 -5.89 -15.36
CA VAL A 10 -77.37 -6.93 -15.76
C VAL A 10 -76.71 -8.31 -15.88
N GLU A 11 -77.03 -9.22 -14.95
CA GLU A 11 -76.48 -10.59 -14.89
C GLU A 11 -76.65 -11.36 -16.21
N ALA A 12 -77.84 -11.32 -16.81
CA ALA A 12 -78.10 -12.00 -18.08
C ALA A 12 -77.23 -11.49 -19.25
N VAL A 13 -76.78 -10.23 -19.21
CA VAL A 13 -75.90 -9.65 -20.22
C VAL A 13 -74.45 -10.12 -20.00
N ALA A 14 -74.01 -10.22 -18.75
CA ALA A 14 -72.72 -10.80 -18.40
C ALA A 14 -72.65 -12.28 -18.82
N ASP A 15 -73.66 -13.07 -18.50
CA ASP A 15 -73.74 -14.49 -18.87
C ASP A 15 -73.68 -14.71 -20.38
N LEU A 16 -74.32 -13.83 -21.15
CA LEU A 16 -74.27 -13.89 -22.61
C LEU A 16 -72.84 -13.68 -23.15
N GLN A 17 -72.06 -12.77 -22.55
CA GLN A 17 -70.66 -12.55 -22.93
C GLN A 17 -69.81 -13.78 -22.61
N VAL A 18 -70.02 -14.39 -21.44
CA VAL A 18 -69.34 -15.61 -21.00
C VAL A 18 -69.65 -16.79 -21.93
N LEU A 19 -70.93 -17.01 -22.24
CA LEU A 19 -71.37 -18.07 -23.15
C LEU A 19 -70.76 -17.95 -24.54
N LYS A 20 -70.55 -16.72 -25.05
CA LYS A 20 -69.90 -16.49 -26.35
C LYS A 20 -68.44 -16.95 -26.35
N LEU A 21 -67.71 -16.64 -25.28
CA LEU A 21 -66.31 -17.08 -25.12
C LEU A 21 -66.20 -18.60 -24.98
N ILE A 22 -67.08 -19.22 -24.17
CA ILE A 22 -67.12 -20.67 -23.98
C ILE A 22 -67.45 -21.39 -25.30
N ARG A 23 -68.43 -20.91 -26.07
CA ARG A 23 -68.77 -21.49 -27.39
C ARG A 23 -67.62 -21.41 -28.40
N ALA A 24 -66.75 -20.41 -28.27
CA ALA A 24 -65.54 -20.28 -29.07
C ALA A 24 -64.37 -21.15 -28.55
N GLY A 25 -64.61 -21.99 -27.52
CA GLY A 25 -63.60 -22.89 -26.95
C GLY A 25 -62.70 -22.23 -25.89
N VAL A 26 -63.02 -21.02 -25.43
CA VAL A 26 -62.22 -20.33 -24.40
C VAL A 26 -62.67 -20.79 -23.01
N ALA A 27 -61.77 -21.42 -22.26
CA ALA A 27 -62.01 -21.78 -20.87
C ALA A 27 -61.87 -20.53 -19.98
N VAL A 28 -62.96 -20.11 -19.32
CA VAL A 28 -63.02 -18.87 -18.54
C VAL A 28 -63.56 -19.11 -17.13
N GLU A 29 -63.05 -18.34 -16.17
CA GLU A 29 -63.61 -18.15 -14.84
C GLU A 29 -64.03 -16.68 -14.77
N THR A 30 -65.23 -16.35 -14.26
CA THR A 30 -65.74 -14.98 -14.33
C THR A 30 -66.24 -14.46 -12.99
N ARG A 31 -66.01 -13.18 -12.70
CA ARG A 31 -66.67 -12.42 -11.63
C ARG A 31 -67.34 -11.19 -12.19
N ARG A 32 -68.57 -10.92 -11.75
CA ARG A 32 -69.34 -9.72 -12.12
C ARG A 32 -69.25 -8.69 -11.01
N VAL A 33 -69.07 -7.42 -11.38
CA VAL A 33 -69.11 -6.28 -10.46
C VAL A 33 -69.89 -5.12 -11.10
N ASP A 34 -70.54 -4.30 -10.27
CA ASP A 34 -71.32 -3.15 -10.71
C ASP A 34 -71.12 -1.89 -9.83
N THR A 35 -70.15 -1.94 -8.90
CA THR A 35 -69.78 -0.82 -8.04
C THR A 35 -68.25 -0.60 -8.04
N PRO A 36 -67.78 0.65 -7.86
CA PRO A 36 -66.34 0.95 -7.81
C PRO A 36 -65.61 0.21 -6.68
N GLN A 37 -66.23 0.06 -5.50
CA GLN A 37 -65.61 -0.58 -4.34
C GLN A 37 -65.38 -2.07 -4.58
N ASP A 38 -66.37 -2.76 -5.16
CA ASP A 38 -66.21 -4.18 -5.48
C ASP A 38 -65.23 -4.35 -6.65
N PHE A 39 -65.23 -3.46 -7.64
CA PHE A 39 -64.23 -3.47 -8.71
C PHE A 39 -62.80 -3.40 -8.17
N THR A 40 -62.46 -2.42 -7.33
CA THR A 40 -61.13 -2.33 -6.69
C THR A 40 -60.81 -3.60 -5.90
N ARG A 41 -61.76 -4.08 -5.09
CA ARG A 41 -61.57 -5.28 -4.28
C ARG A 41 -61.30 -6.52 -5.14
N GLN A 42 -62.01 -6.69 -6.26
CA GLN A 42 -61.77 -7.82 -7.16
C GLN A 42 -60.46 -7.67 -7.93
N LEU A 43 -60.01 -6.47 -8.28
CA LEU A 43 -58.69 -6.30 -8.90
C LEU A 43 -57.56 -6.85 -8.01
N GLU A 44 -57.66 -6.67 -6.69
CA GLU A 44 -56.67 -7.18 -5.73
C GLU A 44 -56.84 -8.67 -5.41
N LEU A 45 -58.08 -9.12 -5.14
CA LEU A 45 -58.33 -10.48 -4.66
C LEU A 45 -58.43 -11.51 -5.79
N TYR A 46 -59.05 -11.13 -6.90
CA TYR A 46 -59.31 -12.04 -8.01
C TYR A 46 -58.16 -12.06 -9.02
N VAL A 47 -57.51 -10.89 -9.20
CA VAL A 47 -56.40 -10.65 -10.13
C VAL A 47 -56.79 -11.11 -11.54
N PRO A 48 -57.67 -10.37 -12.24
CA PRO A 48 -58.17 -10.80 -13.53
C PRO A 48 -57.09 -10.76 -14.62
N ASP A 49 -57.19 -11.70 -15.56
CA ASP A 49 -56.38 -11.72 -16.77
C ASP A 49 -56.87 -10.68 -17.80
N VAL A 50 -58.14 -10.28 -17.72
CA VAL A 50 -58.79 -9.32 -18.62
C VAL A 50 -60.06 -8.75 -17.98
N ILE A 51 -60.35 -7.51 -18.30
CA ILE A 51 -61.54 -6.78 -17.84
C ILE A 51 -62.45 -6.54 -19.03
N LEU A 52 -63.70 -7.01 -18.95
CA LEU A 52 -64.76 -6.70 -19.91
C LEU A 52 -65.69 -5.66 -19.28
N CYS A 53 -65.85 -4.51 -19.92
CA CYS A 53 -66.62 -3.41 -19.35
C CYS A 53 -67.74 -2.97 -20.27
N SER A 54 -68.98 -3.02 -19.78
CA SER A 54 -70.08 -2.30 -20.41
C SER A 54 -69.96 -0.80 -20.14
N VAL A 55 -70.31 0.02 -21.14
CA VAL A 55 -70.16 1.48 -21.04
C VAL A 55 -71.21 2.10 -20.12
N SER A 56 -72.45 1.65 -20.26
CA SER A 56 -73.62 2.20 -19.59
C SER A 56 -74.03 1.35 -18.38
N VAL A 57 -73.29 1.47 -17.28
CA VAL A 57 -73.62 0.84 -15.99
C VAL A 57 -74.08 1.94 -15.02
N PRO A 58 -75.35 1.96 -14.56
CA PRO A 58 -75.98 3.11 -13.87
C PRO A 58 -75.25 3.61 -12.63
N LYS A 59 -74.52 2.74 -11.93
CA LYS A 59 -73.83 3.04 -10.66
C LYS A 59 -72.31 3.11 -10.78
N PHE A 60 -71.75 2.78 -11.95
CA PHE A 60 -70.30 2.70 -12.14
C PHE A 60 -69.93 2.87 -13.61
N SER A 61 -69.66 4.11 -14.02
CA SER A 61 -69.32 4.41 -15.42
C SER A 61 -68.09 3.64 -15.89
N GLY A 62 -68.16 3.08 -17.10
CA GLY A 62 -67.04 2.35 -17.70
C GLY A 62 -65.77 3.20 -17.89
N VAL A 63 -65.91 4.53 -18.02
CA VAL A 63 -64.75 5.45 -18.08
C VAL A 63 -64.04 5.53 -16.73
N THR A 64 -64.80 5.57 -15.63
CA THR A 64 -64.24 5.52 -14.27
C THR A 64 -63.55 4.20 -14.02
N ALA A 65 -64.15 3.09 -14.47
CA ALA A 65 -63.55 1.76 -14.38
C ALA A 65 -62.21 1.67 -15.11
N LEU A 66 -62.09 2.25 -16.32
CA LEU A 66 -60.84 2.30 -17.07
C LEU A 66 -59.75 3.08 -16.33
N ALA A 67 -60.06 4.28 -15.81
CA ALA A 67 -59.09 5.09 -15.08
C ALA A 67 -58.57 4.36 -13.82
N MET A 68 -59.46 3.67 -13.11
CA MET A 68 -59.09 2.84 -11.97
C MET A 68 -58.20 1.65 -12.38
N ALA A 69 -58.54 0.96 -13.46
CA ALA A 69 -57.74 -0.16 -13.98
C ALA A 69 -56.34 0.28 -14.42
N GLN A 70 -56.21 1.43 -15.10
CA GLN A 70 -54.91 1.97 -15.51
C GLN A 70 -54.00 2.30 -14.33
N SER A 71 -54.57 2.76 -13.21
CA SER A 71 -53.80 3.07 -12.02
C SER A 71 -53.43 1.82 -11.21
N LEU A 72 -54.32 0.85 -11.10
CA LEU A 72 -54.17 -0.29 -10.19
C LEU A 72 -53.59 -1.54 -10.88
N CYS A 73 -53.89 -1.73 -12.16
CA CYS A 73 -53.45 -2.89 -12.94
C CYS A 73 -53.16 -2.49 -14.41
N PRO A 74 -52.13 -1.66 -14.66
CA PRO A 74 -51.86 -1.07 -15.98
C PRO A 74 -51.59 -2.09 -17.11
N HIS A 75 -51.23 -3.32 -16.75
CA HIS A 75 -50.93 -4.39 -17.71
C HIS A 75 -52.11 -5.33 -17.97
N THR A 76 -53.25 -5.15 -17.28
CA THR A 76 -54.44 -5.97 -17.48
C THR A 76 -55.23 -5.41 -18.67
N PRO A 77 -55.47 -6.20 -19.73
CA PRO A 77 -56.23 -5.73 -20.87
C PRO A 77 -57.66 -5.35 -20.48
N PHE A 78 -58.10 -4.20 -20.97
CA PHE A 78 -59.42 -3.62 -20.70
C PHE A 78 -60.18 -3.46 -22.01
N ILE A 79 -61.30 -4.18 -22.14
CA ILE A 79 -62.09 -4.26 -23.37
C ILE A 79 -63.47 -3.65 -23.12
N PHE A 80 -63.86 -2.67 -23.94
CA PHE A 80 -65.20 -2.11 -23.89
C PHE A 80 -66.20 -2.96 -24.68
N VAL A 81 -67.42 -3.10 -24.16
CA VAL A 81 -68.52 -3.83 -24.78
C VAL A 81 -69.72 -2.89 -25.01
N PHE A 82 -69.88 -2.40 -26.24
CA PHE A 82 -70.87 -1.40 -26.65
C PHE A 82 -72.21 -2.00 -27.08
N LYS A 83 -73.34 -1.35 -26.79
CA LYS A 83 -74.69 -1.74 -27.23
C LYS A 83 -75.09 -1.06 -28.55
N THR A 84 -74.62 0.16 -28.81
CA THR A 84 -74.94 0.97 -30.01
C THR A 84 -73.72 1.76 -30.50
N GLU A 85 -73.73 2.20 -31.77
CA GLU A 85 -72.69 3.07 -32.35
C GLU A 85 -72.64 4.46 -31.67
N GLU A 86 -73.75 4.94 -31.11
CA GLU A 86 -73.78 6.19 -30.32
C GLU A 86 -73.00 6.07 -29.00
N GLU A 87 -72.94 4.88 -28.39
CA GLU A 87 -72.10 4.62 -27.20
C GLU A 87 -70.60 4.60 -27.55
N GLU A 88 -70.24 4.20 -28.78
CA GLU A 88 -68.85 4.23 -29.27
C GLU A 88 -68.33 5.67 -29.40
N ALA A 89 -69.11 6.56 -30.04
CA ALA A 89 -68.76 7.98 -30.20
C ALA A 89 -68.58 8.73 -28.87
N THR A 90 -69.29 8.29 -27.81
CA THR A 90 -69.17 8.87 -26.45
C THR A 90 -67.86 8.47 -25.75
N VAL A 91 -67.26 7.34 -26.15
CA VAL A 91 -66.05 6.77 -25.54
C VAL A 91 -64.80 7.05 -26.39
N GLU A 92 -64.96 7.36 -27.68
CA GLU A 92 -63.87 7.69 -28.60
C GLU A 92 -63.07 8.96 -28.20
N THR A 93 -63.65 9.83 -27.38
CA THR A 93 -62.94 10.96 -26.76
C THR A 93 -62.08 10.59 -25.55
N PHE A 94 -62.30 9.40 -24.94
CA PHE A 94 -61.64 8.92 -23.72
C PHE A 94 -60.78 7.66 -23.91
N THR A 95 -60.69 7.08 -25.11
CA THR A 95 -59.96 5.85 -25.46
C THR A 95 -58.44 5.96 -25.52
N ARG A 96 -57.81 6.94 -24.87
CA ARG A 96 -56.33 7.01 -24.78
C ARG A 96 -55.67 5.92 -23.91
N GLY A 97 -56.38 4.84 -23.57
CA GLY A 97 -55.76 3.65 -23.00
C GLY A 97 -56.67 2.45 -22.73
N ALA A 98 -57.78 2.29 -23.46
CA ALA A 98 -58.46 0.98 -23.54
C ALA A 98 -57.69 0.06 -24.49
N SER A 99 -57.68 -1.25 -24.22
CA SER A 99 -56.94 -2.20 -25.06
C SER A 99 -57.66 -2.49 -26.38
N ASP A 100 -59.00 -2.55 -26.35
CA ASP A 100 -59.82 -2.86 -27.51
C ASP A 100 -61.32 -2.60 -27.26
N HIS A 101 -62.17 -2.78 -28.27
CA HIS A 101 -63.63 -2.68 -28.12
C HIS A 101 -64.43 -3.66 -29.00
N VAL A 102 -65.67 -3.98 -28.58
CA VAL A 102 -66.59 -4.90 -29.26
C VAL A 102 -68.03 -4.44 -29.16
N PHE A 103 -68.84 -4.65 -30.20
CA PHE A 103 -70.28 -4.44 -30.20
C PHE A 103 -71.08 -5.67 -29.78
N LYS A 104 -72.08 -5.49 -28.90
CA LYS A 104 -73.05 -6.52 -28.46
C LYS A 104 -73.85 -7.09 -29.64
N THR A 105 -74.06 -6.28 -30.69
CA THR A 105 -74.83 -6.59 -31.91
C THR A 105 -74.05 -7.38 -32.97
N ASN A 106 -72.71 -7.42 -32.91
CA ASN A 106 -71.88 -8.20 -33.86
C ASN A 106 -71.18 -9.38 -33.13
N PRO A 107 -71.82 -10.56 -33.08
CA PRO A 107 -71.45 -11.63 -32.16
C PRO A 107 -70.13 -12.35 -32.48
N SER A 108 -69.56 -12.18 -33.68
CA SER A 108 -68.37 -12.93 -34.12
C SER A 108 -67.04 -12.34 -33.63
N ASN A 109 -67.03 -11.11 -33.11
CA ASN A 109 -65.78 -10.38 -32.87
C ASN A 109 -65.22 -10.54 -31.45
N LEU A 110 -66.06 -10.87 -30.45
CA LEU A 110 -65.62 -10.93 -29.04
C LEU A 110 -64.50 -11.95 -28.79
N PRO A 111 -64.57 -13.21 -29.29
CA PRO A 111 -63.48 -14.18 -29.08
C PRO A 111 -62.17 -13.75 -29.74
N TRP A 112 -62.24 -13.10 -30.90
CA TRP A 112 -61.06 -12.62 -31.61
C TRP A 112 -60.40 -11.42 -30.90
N THR A 113 -61.21 -10.42 -30.52
CA THR A 113 -60.76 -9.26 -29.75
C THR A 113 -60.17 -9.67 -28.40
N PHE A 114 -60.81 -10.62 -27.72
CA PHE A 114 -60.29 -11.22 -26.50
C PHE A 114 -58.91 -11.86 -26.71
N GLY A 115 -58.77 -12.73 -27.72
CA GLY A 115 -57.51 -13.39 -28.04
C GLY A 115 -56.39 -12.42 -28.41
N ARG A 116 -56.71 -11.36 -29.15
CA ARG A 116 -55.77 -10.29 -29.50
C ARG A 116 -55.28 -9.52 -28.27
N ALA A 117 -56.20 -9.11 -27.39
CA ALA A 117 -55.89 -8.31 -26.21
C ALA A 117 -55.03 -9.09 -25.19
N ILE A 118 -55.34 -10.38 -24.97
CA ILE A 118 -54.53 -11.26 -24.12
C ILE A 118 -53.12 -11.41 -24.67
N LYS A 119 -52.98 -11.71 -25.97
CA LYS A 119 -51.66 -11.88 -26.60
C LYS A 119 -50.79 -10.62 -26.47
N GLN A 120 -51.37 -9.45 -26.69
CA GLN A 120 -50.66 -8.17 -26.52
C GLN A 120 -50.25 -7.92 -25.05
N ALA A 121 -51.09 -8.29 -24.09
CA ALA A 121 -50.77 -8.15 -22.68
C ALA A 121 -49.65 -9.12 -22.24
N GLU A 122 -49.66 -10.35 -22.74
CA GLU A 122 -48.60 -11.34 -22.51
C GLU A 122 -47.26 -10.89 -23.11
N GLU A 123 -47.27 -10.35 -24.34
CA GLU A 123 -46.09 -9.79 -25.00
C GLU A 123 -45.49 -8.62 -24.20
N ARG A 124 -46.33 -7.71 -23.68
CA ARG A 124 -45.88 -6.59 -22.83
C ARG A 124 -45.28 -7.06 -21.50
N LYS A 125 -45.94 -7.99 -20.80
CA LYS A 125 -45.42 -8.59 -19.56
C LYS A 125 -44.07 -9.28 -19.78
N THR A 126 -43.91 -9.96 -20.92
CA THR A 126 -42.65 -10.63 -21.28
C THR A 126 -41.54 -9.62 -21.60
N ALA A 127 -41.85 -8.57 -22.35
CA ALA A 127 -40.90 -7.49 -22.67
C ALA A 127 -40.43 -6.74 -21.42
N ASP A 128 -41.34 -6.43 -20.48
CA ASP A 128 -41.00 -5.79 -19.21
C ASP A 128 -40.10 -6.68 -18.33
N GLY A 129 -40.40 -7.99 -18.28
CA GLY A 129 -39.58 -8.99 -17.58
C GLY A 129 -38.18 -9.14 -18.18
N GLN A 130 -38.08 -9.15 -19.52
CA GLN A 130 -36.79 -9.17 -20.23
C GLN A 130 -35.99 -7.88 -19.98
N GLY A 131 -36.64 -6.71 -19.96
CA GLY A 131 -36.02 -5.43 -19.64
C GLY A 131 -35.41 -5.39 -18.23
N LEU A 132 -36.12 -5.91 -17.23
CA LEU A 132 -35.62 -6.04 -15.86
C LEU A 132 -34.42 -7.00 -15.75
N ALA A 133 -34.46 -8.13 -16.47
CA ALA A 133 -33.36 -9.08 -16.50
C ALA A 133 -32.09 -8.49 -17.16
N ILE A 134 -32.25 -7.79 -18.29
CA ILE A 134 -31.16 -7.07 -18.97
C ILE A 134 -30.59 -5.99 -18.03
N ALA A 135 -31.42 -5.20 -17.37
CA ALA A 135 -30.96 -4.16 -16.45
C ALA A 135 -30.20 -4.73 -15.23
N ARG A 136 -30.54 -5.94 -14.77
CA ARG A 136 -29.80 -6.65 -13.71
C ARG A 136 -28.44 -7.13 -14.24
N MET A 137 -28.40 -7.77 -15.41
CA MET A 137 -27.14 -8.23 -16.02
C MET A 137 -26.20 -7.06 -16.34
N THR A 138 -26.71 -5.96 -16.91
CA THR A 138 -25.91 -4.77 -17.21
C THR A 138 -25.28 -4.17 -15.96
N ARG A 139 -25.99 -4.13 -14.82
CA ARG A 139 -25.42 -3.71 -13.53
C ARG A 139 -24.31 -4.66 -13.08
N MET A 140 -24.56 -5.96 -13.10
CA MET A 140 -23.57 -6.97 -12.72
C MET A 140 -22.29 -6.89 -13.57
N TYR A 141 -22.41 -6.73 -14.89
CA TYR A 141 -21.25 -6.54 -15.76
C TYR A 141 -20.52 -5.22 -15.50
N ALA A 142 -21.25 -4.14 -15.21
CA ALA A 142 -20.65 -2.86 -14.87
C ALA A 142 -19.86 -2.92 -13.54
N ASP A 143 -20.36 -3.67 -12.55
CA ASP A 143 -19.62 -3.94 -11.29
C ASP A 143 -18.34 -4.74 -11.57
N GLN A 144 -18.42 -5.84 -12.33
CA GLN A 144 -17.24 -6.64 -12.68
C GLN A 144 -16.16 -5.84 -13.43
N VAL A 145 -16.56 -4.97 -14.36
CA VAL A 145 -15.61 -4.11 -15.09
C VAL A 145 -14.93 -3.12 -14.13
N ARG A 146 -15.67 -2.55 -13.18
CA ARG A 146 -15.09 -1.67 -12.15
C ARG A 146 -14.08 -2.40 -11.29
N ASP A 147 -14.38 -3.60 -10.82
CA ASP A 147 -13.48 -4.39 -9.98
C ASP A 147 -12.18 -4.75 -10.73
N LEU A 148 -12.29 -5.16 -11.99
CA LEU A 148 -11.14 -5.44 -12.84
C LEU A 148 -10.28 -4.19 -13.10
N ASP A 149 -10.91 -3.04 -13.31
CA ASP A 149 -10.19 -1.78 -13.50
C ASP A 149 -9.45 -1.34 -12.23
N GLN A 150 -10.05 -1.53 -11.05
CA GLN A 150 -9.41 -1.27 -9.77
C GLN A 150 -8.21 -2.18 -9.54
N LEU A 151 -8.36 -3.49 -9.75
CA LEU A 151 -7.26 -4.46 -9.65
C LEU A 151 -6.13 -4.13 -10.64
N ARG A 152 -6.47 -3.80 -11.89
CA ARG A 152 -5.50 -3.40 -12.91
C ARG A 152 -4.74 -2.14 -12.51
N HIS A 153 -5.44 -1.15 -11.94
CA HIS A 153 -4.83 0.08 -11.43
C HIS A 153 -3.84 -0.22 -10.29
N GLN A 154 -4.25 -1.00 -9.30
CA GLN A 154 -3.38 -1.41 -8.18
C GLN A 154 -2.15 -2.15 -8.68
N HIS A 155 -2.29 -3.10 -9.61
CA HIS A 155 -1.15 -3.79 -10.23
C HIS A 155 -0.18 -2.83 -10.93
N LEU A 156 -0.69 -1.83 -11.66
CA LEU A 156 0.16 -0.87 -12.35
C LEU A 156 0.95 0.01 -11.37
N VAL A 157 0.28 0.50 -10.32
CA VAL A 157 0.91 1.32 -9.28
C VAL A 157 1.93 0.48 -8.50
N PHE A 158 1.60 -0.76 -8.15
CA PHE A 158 2.51 -1.67 -7.44
C PHE A 158 3.77 -1.96 -8.26
N ARG A 159 3.62 -2.22 -9.57
CA ARG A 159 4.78 -2.37 -10.48
C ARG A 159 5.65 -1.12 -10.54
N LYS A 160 5.05 0.07 -10.49
CA LYS A 160 5.81 1.33 -10.41
C LYS A 160 6.58 1.43 -9.10
N LEU A 161 5.92 1.18 -7.96
CA LEU A 161 6.56 1.15 -6.65
C LEU A 161 7.74 0.17 -6.63
N SER A 162 7.53 -1.09 -7.01
CA SER A 162 8.59 -2.12 -7.03
C SER A 162 9.80 -1.69 -7.86
N ARG A 163 9.60 -1.03 -9.00
CA ARG A 163 10.71 -0.49 -9.81
C ARG A 163 11.51 0.59 -9.07
N TYR A 164 10.85 1.51 -8.36
CA TYR A 164 11.54 2.53 -7.57
C TYR A 164 12.26 1.94 -6.36
N LEU A 165 11.63 0.99 -5.66
CA LEU A 165 12.26 0.26 -4.55
C LEU A 165 13.54 -0.46 -5.00
N LYS A 166 13.50 -1.13 -6.16
CA LYS A 166 14.67 -1.84 -6.73
C LYS A 166 15.77 -0.91 -7.23
N ALA A 167 15.40 0.30 -7.68
CA ALA A 167 16.36 1.30 -8.16
C ALA A 167 16.93 2.19 -7.04
N GLY A 168 16.31 2.18 -5.85
CA GLY A 168 16.72 2.98 -4.72
C GLY A 168 18.17 2.72 -4.32
N VAL A 169 18.89 3.80 -4.03
CA VAL A 169 20.29 3.80 -3.58
C VAL A 169 20.40 4.18 -2.11
N THR A 170 19.38 4.84 -1.55
CA THR A 170 19.33 5.20 -0.13
C THR A 170 18.02 4.75 0.53
N GLN A 171 18.02 4.61 1.85
CA GLN A 171 16.79 4.28 2.60
C GLN A 171 15.74 5.39 2.47
N ALA A 172 16.16 6.67 2.42
CA ALA A 172 15.26 7.80 2.25
C ALA A 172 14.47 7.75 0.92
N GLU A 173 15.09 7.28 -0.17
CA GLU A 173 14.39 7.08 -1.44
C GLU A 173 13.35 5.96 -1.37
N VAL A 174 13.62 4.90 -0.60
CA VAL A 174 12.65 3.83 -0.33
C VAL A 174 11.45 4.37 0.44
N TYR A 175 11.68 5.20 1.47
CA TYR A 175 10.62 5.79 2.27
C TYR A 175 9.74 6.70 1.42
N ALA A 176 10.36 7.58 0.62
CA ALA A 176 9.66 8.48 -0.28
C ALA A 176 8.83 7.72 -1.33
N ALA A 177 9.32 6.57 -1.81
CA ALA A 177 8.54 5.72 -2.72
C ALA A 177 7.29 5.15 -2.03
N VAL A 178 7.43 4.60 -0.82
CA VAL A 178 6.28 4.07 -0.05
C VAL A 178 5.29 5.19 0.27
N GLU A 179 5.76 6.37 0.67
CA GLU A 179 4.91 7.54 0.95
C GLU A 179 4.16 8.04 -0.29
N CYS A 180 4.82 8.07 -1.45
CA CYS A 180 4.23 8.53 -2.71
C CYS A 180 3.18 7.55 -3.27
N PHE A 181 3.48 6.24 -3.25
CA PHE A 181 2.61 5.22 -3.85
C PHE A 181 1.60 4.61 -2.87
N GLY A 182 1.85 4.69 -1.55
CA GLY A 182 0.94 4.24 -0.50
C GLY A 182 -0.50 4.73 -0.66
N PRO A 183 -0.79 6.04 -0.79
CA PRO A 183 -2.16 6.55 -0.95
C PRO A 183 -2.82 6.13 -2.26
N GLN A 184 -2.05 5.79 -3.30
CA GLN A 184 -2.57 5.31 -4.59
C GLN A 184 -2.94 3.81 -4.52
N LEU A 185 -2.17 3.02 -3.76
CA LEU A 185 -2.39 1.58 -3.57
C LEU A 185 -3.50 1.29 -2.57
N PHE A 186 -3.50 2.03 -1.45
CA PHE A 186 -4.39 1.83 -0.31
C PHE A 186 -5.32 3.03 -0.15
N GLN A 187 -6.22 3.18 -1.12
CA GLN A 187 -7.24 4.23 -1.08
C GLN A 187 -8.07 4.10 0.21
N ARG A 188 -8.49 5.24 0.78
CA ARG A 188 -9.30 5.31 2.01
C ARG A 188 -8.62 4.70 3.25
N THR A 189 -7.28 4.67 3.26
CA THR A 189 -6.50 4.30 4.43
C THR A 189 -5.55 5.42 4.83
N ASN A 190 -5.30 5.52 6.13
CA ASN A 190 -4.13 6.19 6.66
C ASN A 190 -3.07 5.13 6.93
N GLY A 191 -1.87 5.31 6.40
CA GLY A 191 -0.83 4.30 6.53
C GLY A 191 0.47 4.86 7.07
N LYS A 192 1.27 3.97 7.66
CA LYS A 192 2.57 4.29 8.21
C LYS A 192 3.52 3.11 8.08
N LEU A 193 4.73 3.40 7.61
CA LEU A 193 5.84 2.46 7.61
C LEU A 193 6.70 2.76 8.84
N TYR A 194 6.94 1.73 9.63
CA TYR A 194 7.86 1.76 10.76
C TYR A 194 9.07 0.90 10.50
N LEU A 195 10.23 1.30 11.00
CA LEU A 195 11.44 0.48 11.03
C LEU A 195 11.88 0.17 12.44
N VAL A 196 12.49 -1.01 12.59
CA VAL A 196 13.11 -1.44 13.83
C VAL A 196 14.49 -0.82 13.94
N HIS A 197 14.71 -0.05 15.01
CA HIS A 197 15.99 0.56 15.35
C HIS A 197 16.70 -0.23 16.46
N PRO A 198 17.95 -0.69 16.24
CA PRO A 198 18.85 -1.12 17.31
C PRO A 198 19.50 0.11 17.98
N PRO A 199 19.71 0.13 19.31
CA PRO A 199 19.40 -0.88 20.32
C PRO A 199 17.97 -0.77 20.89
N GLY A 200 17.40 -1.90 21.34
CA GLY A 200 16.10 -1.93 22.03
C GLY A 200 14.89 -2.36 21.19
N LYS A 201 15.06 -2.57 19.87
CA LYS A 201 13.99 -3.00 18.94
C LYS A 201 12.73 -2.14 19.04
N HIS A 202 12.94 -0.83 19.17
CA HIS A 202 11.86 0.15 19.09
C HIS A 202 11.54 0.41 17.62
N LEU A 203 10.28 0.74 17.37
CA LEU A 203 9.77 1.06 16.05
C LEU A 203 9.64 2.58 15.91
N GLU A 204 10.28 3.12 14.88
CA GLU A 204 10.21 4.53 14.50
C GLU A 204 9.48 4.67 13.16
N GLY A 205 8.59 5.65 13.06
CA GLY A 205 7.85 5.91 11.82
C GLY A 205 8.71 6.66 10.81
N VAL A 206 8.94 6.07 9.64
CA VAL A 206 9.82 6.63 8.60
C VAL A 206 9.09 7.15 7.36
N ALA A 207 7.83 6.73 7.16
CA ALA A 207 6.96 7.23 6.10
C ALA A 207 5.51 7.15 6.54
N SER A 208 4.66 8.11 6.15
CA SER A 208 3.23 8.08 6.46
C SER A 208 2.39 8.76 5.39
N TRP A 209 1.15 8.33 5.23
CA TRP A 209 0.18 9.00 4.35
C TRP A 209 -1.20 9.06 4.99
N GLY A 210 -2.02 10.01 4.51
CA GLY A 210 -3.35 10.30 5.02
C GLY A 210 -3.36 11.36 6.13
N ASP A 211 -4.55 11.82 6.51
CA ASP A 211 -4.74 13.03 7.33
C ASP A 211 -4.46 12.82 8.83
N ARG A 212 -4.34 11.56 9.27
CA ARG A 212 -4.01 11.21 10.65
C ARG A 212 -2.90 10.17 10.63
N SER A 213 -1.69 10.55 11.03
CA SER A 213 -0.61 9.60 11.26
C SER A 213 -1.09 8.60 12.32
N PRO A 214 -1.22 7.31 12.00
CA PRO A 214 -1.61 6.34 13.02
C PRO A 214 -0.44 6.24 14.01
N GLY A 215 -0.55 6.82 15.21
CA GLY A 215 0.43 6.68 16.30
C GLY A 215 1.74 7.46 16.11
N GLU A 216 1.91 8.55 16.87
CA GLU A 216 3.18 9.29 17.00
C GLU A 216 4.12 8.66 18.05
N GLN A 217 3.66 7.70 18.84
CA GLN A 217 4.44 7.09 19.92
C GLN A 217 5.32 5.95 19.39
N ALA A 218 6.62 5.98 19.75
CA ALA A 218 7.51 4.84 19.58
C ALA A 218 6.99 3.66 20.42
N PHE A 219 6.96 2.48 19.82
CA PHE A 219 6.51 1.23 20.46
C PHE A 219 7.53 0.12 20.20
N THR A 220 7.36 -1.03 20.84
CA THR A 220 8.27 -2.16 20.72
C THR A 220 7.65 -3.29 19.91
N VAL A 221 8.49 -4.23 19.48
CA VAL A 221 8.03 -5.47 18.83
C VAL A 221 6.96 -6.21 19.67
N GLN A 222 6.98 -6.08 21.00
CA GLN A 222 6.01 -6.76 21.89
C GLN A 222 4.60 -6.17 21.82
N ASP A 223 4.46 -4.92 21.37
CA ASP A 223 3.19 -4.21 21.31
C ASP A 223 2.39 -4.55 20.05
N CYS A 224 2.93 -5.35 19.12
CA CYS A 224 2.31 -5.69 17.85
C CYS A 224 2.18 -7.21 17.65
N TRP A 225 0.96 -7.71 17.46
CA TRP A 225 0.71 -9.12 17.16
C TRP A 225 1.36 -9.58 15.86
N ALA A 226 1.37 -8.71 14.84
CA ALA A 226 1.94 -9.04 13.54
C ALA A 226 3.46 -9.30 13.61
N LEU A 227 4.18 -8.49 14.41
CA LEU A 227 5.62 -8.63 14.56
C LEU A 227 5.99 -9.84 15.44
N ARG A 228 5.19 -10.13 16.48
CA ARG A 228 5.40 -11.30 17.35
C ARG A 228 5.18 -12.62 16.62
N GLN A 229 4.23 -12.65 15.68
CA GLN A 229 3.87 -13.85 14.92
C GLN A 229 4.58 -13.92 13.56
N THR A 230 5.24 -12.85 13.12
CA THR A 230 5.79 -12.71 11.76
C THR A 230 4.76 -12.99 10.67
N GLN A 231 3.50 -12.60 10.92
CA GLN A 231 2.37 -12.76 10.02
C GLN A 231 1.51 -11.50 10.05
N ALA A 232 0.76 -11.25 8.97
CA ALA A 232 -0.17 -10.13 8.95
C ALA A 232 -1.26 -10.30 10.02
N HIS A 233 -1.62 -9.20 10.69
CA HIS A 233 -2.65 -9.15 11.73
C HIS A 233 -3.72 -8.15 11.34
N TRP A 234 -4.90 -8.66 10.99
CA TRP A 234 -6.09 -7.88 10.64
C TRP A 234 -6.99 -7.71 11.87
N VAL A 235 -7.53 -6.50 12.04
CA VAL A 235 -8.59 -6.23 13.01
C VAL A 235 -9.76 -5.54 12.31
N GLY A 236 -10.87 -6.26 12.16
CA GLY A 236 -12.09 -5.80 11.50
C GLY A 236 -13.09 -5.11 12.43
N ASP A 237 -13.40 -5.74 13.57
CA ASP A 237 -14.18 -5.11 14.65
C ASP A 237 -13.34 -5.03 15.94
N PRO A 238 -12.80 -3.84 16.25
CA PRO A 238 -11.99 -3.62 17.45
C PRO A 238 -12.69 -3.91 18.79
N ARG A 239 -13.99 -4.19 18.82
CA ARG A 239 -14.74 -4.56 20.03
C ARG A 239 -14.71 -6.06 20.33
N THR A 240 -14.47 -6.89 19.32
CA THR A 240 -14.57 -8.36 19.43
C THR A 240 -13.25 -9.06 19.16
N GLU A 241 -12.23 -8.35 18.70
CA GLU A 241 -10.95 -8.90 18.24
C GLU A 241 -9.75 -8.40 19.06
N LEU A 242 -8.62 -9.11 18.96
CA LEU A 242 -7.42 -8.81 19.73
C LEU A 242 -6.67 -7.60 19.16
N LEU A 243 -6.60 -6.54 19.97
CA LEU A 243 -5.90 -5.31 19.61
C LEU A 243 -4.39 -5.42 19.83
N CYS A 244 -3.65 -4.69 19.02
CA CYS A 244 -2.23 -4.43 19.24
C CYS A 244 -2.09 -3.35 20.32
N GLY A 245 -1.14 -3.51 21.24
CA GLY A 245 -0.85 -2.54 22.30
C GLY A 245 -0.42 -1.17 21.78
N HIS A 246 0.15 -1.10 20.56
CA HIS A 246 0.55 0.16 19.93
C HIS A 246 -0.61 0.97 19.33
N VAL A 247 -1.84 0.44 19.32
CA VAL A 247 -3.02 1.15 18.82
C VAL A 247 -3.72 1.79 20.02
N THR A 248 -3.41 3.04 20.33
CA THR A 248 -3.99 3.77 21.47
C THR A 248 -5.44 4.17 21.23
N SER A 249 -6.26 4.04 22.28
CA SER A 249 -7.71 4.22 22.30
C SER A 249 -8.17 5.65 22.62
N ASP A 250 -7.46 6.68 22.15
CA ASP A 250 -7.74 8.08 22.52
C ASP A 250 -9.05 8.66 21.92
N SER A 251 -9.85 7.85 21.23
CA SER A 251 -11.19 8.26 20.79
C SER A 251 -12.16 7.08 20.81
N SER A 252 -13.43 7.39 21.02
CA SER A 252 -14.59 6.53 21.27
C SER A 252 -14.91 5.44 20.23
N SER A 253 -14.06 5.23 19.22
CA SER A 253 -14.01 3.98 18.46
C SER A 253 -12.68 3.85 17.72
N VAL A 254 -11.89 2.81 18.04
CA VAL A 254 -10.77 2.40 17.20
C VAL A 254 -11.34 1.93 15.85
N PRO A 255 -10.87 2.43 14.69
CA PRO A 255 -11.27 1.92 13.38
C PRO A 255 -10.55 0.60 13.06
N SER A 256 -11.05 -0.14 12.06
CA SER A 256 -10.38 -1.34 11.57
C SER A 256 -8.98 -1.02 11.03
N TYR A 257 -8.07 -1.97 11.19
CA TYR A 257 -6.68 -1.80 10.80
C TYR A 257 -5.99 -3.11 10.42
N LEU A 258 -4.90 -2.98 9.68
CA LEU A 258 -4.03 -4.06 9.26
C LEU A 258 -2.59 -3.77 9.68
N CYS A 259 -1.92 -4.75 10.27
CA CYS A 259 -0.49 -4.72 10.55
C CYS A 259 0.20 -5.80 9.72
N VAL A 260 1.14 -5.43 8.86
CA VAL A 260 1.92 -6.38 8.05
C VAL A 260 3.41 -6.24 8.39
N PRO A 261 4.08 -7.32 8.82
CA PRO A 261 5.50 -7.26 9.11
C PRO A 261 6.30 -7.01 7.83
N VAL A 262 7.23 -6.07 7.89
CA VAL A 262 8.24 -5.89 6.83
C VAL A 262 9.37 -6.84 7.16
N PHE A 263 9.38 -7.98 6.49
CA PHE A 263 10.30 -9.09 6.76
C PHE A 263 11.15 -9.40 5.54
N ALA A 264 12.45 -9.57 5.73
CA ALA A 264 13.35 -10.01 4.66
C ALA A 264 14.56 -10.76 5.24
N GLN A 265 15.04 -11.76 4.51
CA GLN A 265 16.27 -12.51 4.83
C GLN A 265 16.32 -13.09 6.26
N GLY A 266 15.16 -13.48 6.82
CA GLY A 266 15.10 -14.06 8.17
C GLY A 266 14.96 -13.04 9.31
N GLU A 267 14.91 -11.74 9.00
CA GLU A 267 14.83 -10.66 9.98
C GLU A 267 13.56 -9.80 9.78
N THR A 268 12.96 -9.39 10.89
CA THR A 268 11.90 -8.37 10.89
C THR A 268 12.54 -6.99 10.87
N LEU A 269 12.41 -6.29 9.74
CA LEU A 269 12.98 -4.97 9.53
C LEU A 269 12.04 -3.85 9.97
N GLY A 270 10.74 -4.10 10.02
CA GLY A 270 9.74 -3.06 10.27
C GLY A 270 8.29 -3.54 10.28
N LEU A 271 7.37 -2.57 10.21
CA LEU A 271 5.92 -2.78 10.17
C LEU A 271 5.28 -1.84 9.15
N LEU A 272 4.43 -2.37 8.28
CA LEU A 272 3.47 -1.60 7.50
C LEU A 272 2.13 -1.62 8.23
N HIS A 273 1.68 -0.46 8.71
CA HIS A 273 0.41 -0.32 9.43
C HIS A 273 -0.57 0.49 8.60
N LEU A 274 -1.77 -0.06 8.35
CA LEU A 274 -2.85 0.57 7.58
C LEU A 274 -4.08 0.68 8.46
N ARG A 275 -4.70 1.86 8.49
CA ARG A 275 -5.92 2.14 9.23
C ARG A 275 -7.02 2.57 8.27
N LEU A 276 -8.18 1.92 8.29
CA LEU A 276 -9.29 2.28 7.42
C LEU A 276 -9.98 3.55 7.92
N VAL A 277 -10.39 4.40 6.98
CA VAL A 277 -11.23 5.57 7.25
C VAL A 277 -12.69 5.12 7.19
N LYS A 278 -13.44 5.28 8.29
CA LYS A 278 -14.84 4.85 8.40
C LYS A 278 -15.76 5.82 7.65
N GLU A 279 -16.50 5.36 6.64
CA GLU A 279 -17.64 6.09 6.05
C GLU A 279 -18.93 5.69 6.79
N GLU A 280 -19.86 6.64 6.97
CA GLU A 280 -21.13 6.46 7.69
C GLU A 280 -22.14 5.53 6.97
N SER A 281 -21.76 4.93 5.83
CA SER A 281 -22.68 4.20 4.94
C SER A 281 -22.03 3.03 4.20
N ALA A 282 -21.30 2.14 4.89
CA ALA A 282 -20.79 0.91 4.28
C ALA A 282 -21.66 -0.32 4.63
N SER A 283 -22.22 -0.97 3.62
CA SER A 283 -22.94 -2.25 3.69
C SER A 283 -21.97 -3.44 3.88
N PRO A 284 -22.47 -4.62 4.32
CA PRO A 284 -21.63 -5.76 4.76
C PRO A 284 -20.94 -6.57 3.65
N GLU A 285 -20.94 -6.14 2.38
CA GLU A 285 -20.57 -6.96 1.21
C GLU A 285 -19.06 -6.96 0.85
N ASN A 286 -18.15 -6.66 1.79
CA ASN A 286 -16.75 -6.35 1.48
C ASN A 286 -15.72 -7.47 1.77
N ALA A 287 -16.11 -8.73 1.92
CA ALA A 287 -15.17 -9.82 2.26
C ALA A 287 -14.06 -10.01 1.19
N ASP A 288 -14.41 -10.01 -0.11
CA ASP A 288 -13.47 -10.14 -1.22
C ASP A 288 -12.51 -8.93 -1.36
N SER A 289 -12.87 -7.80 -0.77
CA SER A 289 -12.03 -6.59 -0.74
C SER A 289 -10.92 -6.69 0.32
N ILE A 290 -11.14 -7.43 1.41
CA ILE A 290 -10.18 -7.55 2.53
C ILE A 290 -9.00 -8.44 2.12
N ASP A 291 -9.27 -9.62 1.57
CA ASP A 291 -8.21 -10.54 1.10
C ASP A 291 -7.35 -9.88 0.02
N SER A 292 -7.99 -9.11 -0.88
CA SER A 292 -7.29 -8.34 -1.91
C SER A 292 -6.37 -7.27 -1.30
N CYS A 293 -6.83 -6.56 -0.26
CA CYS A 293 -6.03 -5.59 0.48
C CYS A 293 -4.86 -6.25 1.23
N LEU A 294 -5.13 -7.39 1.89
CA LEU A 294 -4.13 -8.16 2.62
C LEU A 294 -3.00 -8.65 1.71
N ASN A 295 -3.35 -9.21 0.55
CA ASN A 295 -2.40 -9.68 -0.45
C ASN A 295 -1.54 -8.53 -0.99
N LEU A 296 -2.16 -7.40 -1.32
CA LEU A 296 -1.44 -6.22 -1.80
C LEU A 296 -0.51 -5.63 -0.72
N ALA A 297 -0.99 -5.51 0.52
CA ALA A 297 -0.19 -5.02 1.65
C ALA A 297 1.00 -5.93 1.97
N THR A 298 0.79 -7.25 1.89
CA THR A 298 1.84 -8.25 2.05
C THR A 298 2.89 -8.11 0.95
N ALA A 299 2.47 -8.04 -0.32
CA ALA A 299 3.40 -7.87 -1.45
C ALA A 299 4.20 -6.56 -1.36
N VAL A 300 3.57 -5.46 -0.91
CA VAL A 300 4.26 -4.18 -0.67
C VAL A 300 5.27 -4.32 0.47
N ALA A 301 4.89 -4.91 1.60
CA ALA A 301 5.79 -5.10 2.74
C ALA A 301 6.99 -5.98 2.39
N GLU A 302 6.80 -7.04 1.60
CA GLU A 302 7.88 -7.91 1.12
C GLU A 302 8.85 -7.19 0.18
N GLU A 303 8.35 -6.47 -0.83
CA GLU A 303 9.20 -5.71 -1.76
C GLU A 303 9.95 -4.58 -1.04
N THR A 304 9.30 -3.88 -0.10
CA THR A 304 9.95 -2.88 0.75
C THR A 304 11.02 -3.51 1.64
N GLY A 305 10.73 -4.65 2.27
CA GLY A 305 11.67 -5.38 3.11
C GLY A 305 12.91 -5.82 2.35
N LEU A 306 12.73 -6.39 1.15
CA LEU A 306 13.83 -6.80 0.29
C LEU A 306 14.71 -5.62 -0.14
N ALA A 307 14.10 -4.50 -0.52
CA ALA A 307 14.85 -3.29 -0.90
C ALA A 307 15.71 -2.77 0.26
N LEU A 308 15.15 -2.69 1.47
CA LEU A 308 15.87 -2.24 2.66
C LEU A 308 16.98 -3.22 3.08
N ALA A 309 16.73 -4.53 3.01
CA ALA A 309 17.75 -5.55 3.27
C ALA A 309 18.93 -5.41 2.30
N ASN A 310 18.65 -5.24 1.00
CA ASN A 310 19.68 -5.08 -0.01
C ASN A 310 20.51 -3.82 0.19
N LEU A 311 19.88 -2.70 0.60
CA LEU A 311 20.60 -1.48 0.95
C LEU A 311 21.51 -1.70 2.17
N ARG A 312 21.02 -2.32 3.25
CA ARG A 312 21.85 -2.67 4.42
C ARG A 312 23.04 -3.56 4.06
N VAL A 313 22.84 -4.56 3.21
CA VAL A 313 23.92 -5.43 2.73
C VAL A 313 24.93 -4.63 1.92
N ARG A 314 24.48 -3.75 1.02
CA ARG A 314 25.36 -2.88 0.23
C ARG A 314 26.17 -1.94 1.12
N ASP A 315 25.54 -1.31 2.11
CA ASP A 315 26.20 -0.42 3.06
C ASP A 315 27.24 -1.19 3.87
N THR A 316 26.88 -2.38 4.39
CA THR A 316 27.80 -3.26 5.12
C THR A 316 28.98 -3.70 4.26
N LEU A 317 28.72 -4.13 3.02
CA LEU A 317 29.78 -4.50 2.07
C LEU A 317 30.66 -3.32 1.72
N HIS A 318 30.09 -2.12 1.59
CA HIS A 318 30.86 -0.91 1.36
C HIS A 318 31.76 -0.59 2.54
N GLU A 319 31.23 -0.58 3.77
CA GLU A 319 32.00 -0.39 5.00
C GLU A 319 33.11 -1.43 5.16
N GLN A 320 32.81 -2.72 4.94
CA GLN A 320 33.80 -3.80 4.96
C GLN A 320 34.85 -3.65 3.85
N SER A 321 34.48 -3.09 2.70
CA SER A 321 35.41 -2.86 1.58
C SER A 321 36.37 -1.70 1.81
N ILE A 322 36.04 -0.76 2.71
CA ILE A 322 36.84 0.45 2.97
C ILE A 322 37.50 0.48 4.35
N ARG A 323 37.11 -0.41 5.28
CA ARG A 323 37.68 -0.49 6.63
C ARG A 323 38.51 -1.74 6.86
N ASP A 324 39.49 -1.64 7.74
CA ASP A 324 40.24 -2.77 8.29
C ASP A 324 39.43 -3.45 9.40
N PRO A 325 39.15 -4.76 9.30
CA PRO A 325 38.25 -5.44 10.25
C PRO A 325 38.84 -5.58 11.66
N LEU A 326 40.16 -5.51 11.82
CA LEU A 326 40.79 -5.64 13.12
C LEU A 326 40.73 -4.33 13.91
N THR A 327 41.01 -3.20 13.27
CA THR A 327 41.17 -1.89 13.92
C THR A 327 39.98 -0.94 13.75
N GLY A 328 39.10 -1.20 12.76
CA GLY A 328 37.98 -0.31 12.41
C GLY A 328 38.40 0.97 11.67
N LEU A 329 39.71 1.18 11.46
CA LEU A 329 40.25 2.27 10.65
C LEU A 329 39.95 2.05 9.16
N TYR A 330 40.15 3.08 8.33
CA TYR A 330 40.09 2.89 6.88
C TYR A 330 41.25 2.01 6.39
N ASN A 331 41.08 1.34 5.26
CA ASN A 331 42.12 0.50 4.68
C ASN A 331 42.98 1.28 3.67
N ARG A 332 44.01 0.62 3.15
CA ARG A 332 44.92 1.18 2.15
C ARG A 332 44.20 1.73 0.91
N ARG A 333 43.23 0.98 0.38
CA ARG A 333 42.49 1.38 -0.83
C ARG A 333 41.76 2.71 -0.61
N PHE A 334 41.13 2.87 0.54
CA PHE A 334 40.43 4.12 0.88
C PHE A 334 41.41 5.29 1.03
N LEU A 335 42.60 5.08 1.62
CA LEU A 335 43.64 6.10 1.68
C LEU A 335 44.05 6.60 0.29
N GLU A 336 44.31 5.68 -0.65
CA GLU A 336 44.74 6.01 -2.02
C GLU A 336 43.66 6.83 -2.76
N GLU A 337 42.39 6.41 -2.66
CA GLU A 337 41.26 7.12 -3.27
C GLU A 337 41.03 8.50 -2.64
N PHE A 338 41.12 8.62 -1.31
CA PHE A 338 40.90 9.87 -0.59
C PHE A 338 42.04 10.87 -0.80
N LEU A 339 43.30 10.40 -0.75
CA LEU A 339 44.49 11.22 -1.01
C LEU A 339 44.46 11.86 -2.40
N LEU A 340 44.09 11.09 -3.43
CA LEU A 340 43.97 11.60 -4.79
C LEU A 340 42.95 12.76 -4.88
N ARG A 341 41.79 12.60 -4.23
CA ARG A 341 40.73 13.63 -4.20
C ARG A 341 41.15 14.88 -3.44
N GLU A 342 41.75 14.70 -2.27
CA GLU A 342 42.15 15.82 -1.42
C GLU A 342 43.36 16.58 -1.97
N LEU A 343 44.31 15.93 -2.64
CA LEU A 343 45.38 16.63 -3.37
C LEU A 343 44.82 17.54 -4.46
N ALA A 344 43.87 17.05 -5.26
CA ALA A 344 43.23 17.87 -6.29
C ALA A 344 42.46 19.06 -5.68
N ARG A 345 41.88 18.88 -4.49
CA ARG A 345 41.20 19.96 -3.76
C ARG A 345 42.19 20.97 -3.18
N ALA A 346 43.27 20.49 -2.56
CA ALA A 346 44.33 21.28 -1.97
C ALA A 346 45.02 22.17 -3.03
N ASP A 347 45.32 21.61 -4.21
CA ASP A 347 45.91 22.38 -5.30
C ASP A 347 44.99 23.49 -5.83
N ARG A 348 43.69 23.21 -5.98
CA ARG A 348 42.70 24.22 -6.42
C ARG A 348 42.51 25.33 -5.39
N LYS A 349 42.41 24.98 -4.10
CA LYS A 349 42.16 25.93 -3.01
C LYS A 349 43.44 26.57 -2.46
N LYS A 350 44.61 26.11 -2.89
CA LYS A 350 45.92 26.50 -2.35
C LYS A 350 46.00 26.32 -0.83
N HIS A 351 45.41 25.22 -0.34
CA HIS A 351 45.50 24.79 1.05
C HIS A 351 46.59 23.73 1.20
N ALA A 352 47.20 23.66 2.38
CA ALA A 352 48.16 22.62 2.70
C ALA A 352 47.45 21.27 2.92
N LEU A 353 48.16 20.17 2.69
CA LEU A 353 47.69 18.82 2.98
C LEU A 353 48.90 18.04 3.51
N SER A 354 48.77 17.39 4.66
CA SER A 354 49.86 16.59 5.22
C SER A 354 49.48 15.13 5.36
N ILE A 355 50.46 14.26 5.18
CA ILE A 355 50.37 12.83 5.48
C ILE A 355 51.35 12.48 6.58
N ILE A 356 50.91 11.64 7.52
CA ILE A 356 51.74 11.05 8.56
C ILE A 356 51.71 9.54 8.33
N THR A 357 52.86 8.92 8.04
CA THR A 357 52.99 7.46 8.05
C THR A 357 53.65 7.03 9.35
N LEU A 358 53.14 5.99 9.99
CA LEU A 358 53.70 5.46 11.22
C LEU A 358 53.77 3.93 11.22
N ASP A 359 54.67 3.42 12.05
CA ASP A 359 54.94 2.00 12.21
C ASP A 359 55.21 1.66 13.67
N ILE A 360 54.68 0.53 14.13
CA ILE A 360 54.88 0.05 15.50
C ILE A 360 56.27 -0.55 15.64
N ASP A 361 57.09 0.07 16.49
CA ASP A 361 58.46 -0.35 16.68
C ASP A 361 58.53 -1.77 17.28
N HIS A 362 59.35 -2.62 16.67
CA HIS A 362 59.59 -3.98 17.13
C HIS A 362 58.32 -4.85 17.20
N PHE A 363 57.29 -4.58 16.40
CA PHE A 363 56.04 -5.33 16.42
C PHE A 363 56.22 -6.84 16.17
N LYS A 364 57.10 -7.21 15.24
CA LYS A 364 57.48 -8.62 15.03
C LYS A 364 57.95 -9.31 16.33
N ARG A 365 58.74 -8.62 17.17
CA ARG A 365 59.21 -9.17 18.45
C ARG A 365 58.05 -9.42 19.42
N ILE A 366 57.03 -8.56 19.41
CA ILE A 366 55.82 -8.73 20.23
C ILE A 366 55.11 -10.02 19.81
N ASN A 367 54.89 -10.21 18.50
CA ASN A 367 54.26 -11.43 17.98
C ASN A 367 55.10 -12.68 18.26
N ASP A 368 56.41 -12.62 18.06
CA ASP A 368 57.30 -13.77 18.26
C ASP A 368 57.40 -14.16 19.74
N THR A 369 57.23 -13.21 20.67
CA THR A 369 57.37 -13.46 22.13
C THR A 369 56.04 -13.79 22.80
N LEU A 370 54.95 -13.14 22.41
CA LEU A 370 53.66 -13.19 23.11
C LEU A 370 52.52 -13.75 22.25
N GLY A 371 52.82 -14.13 21.00
CA GLY A 371 51.85 -14.63 20.02
C GLY A 371 51.07 -13.53 19.31
N HIS A 372 50.43 -13.92 18.19
CA HIS A 372 49.66 -13.00 17.35
C HIS A 372 48.50 -12.31 18.07
N GLY A 373 47.86 -12.98 19.05
CA GLY A 373 46.78 -12.38 19.83
C GLY A 373 47.23 -11.14 20.63
N ALA A 374 48.47 -11.11 21.11
CA ALA A 374 49.06 -9.94 21.76
C ALA A 374 49.23 -8.79 20.76
N GLY A 375 49.76 -9.09 19.57
CA GLY A 375 49.89 -8.12 18.47
C GLY A 375 48.53 -7.53 18.05
N ASP A 376 47.49 -8.36 17.96
CA ASP A 376 46.14 -7.91 17.62
C ASP A 376 45.56 -6.93 18.65
N ILE A 377 45.88 -7.10 19.94
CA ILE A 377 45.50 -6.12 20.98
C ILE A 377 46.25 -4.82 20.78
N VAL A 378 47.56 -4.86 20.50
CA VAL A 378 48.34 -3.65 20.24
C VAL A 378 47.75 -2.90 19.05
N LEU A 379 47.50 -3.58 17.93
CA LEU A 379 46.90 -2.99 16.73
C LEU A 379 45.54 -2.36 17.00
N ARG A 380 44.64 -3.06 17.71
CA ARG A 380 43.33 -2.52 18.09
C ARG A 380 43.43 -1.26 18.94
N ARG A 381 44.34 -1.26 19.92
CA ARG A 381 44.49 -0.15 20.85
C ARG A 381 45.15 1.07 20.22
N VAL A 382 46.13 0.85 19.35
CA VAL A 382 46.70 1.91 18.52
C VAL A 382 45.62 2.46 17.58
N GLY A 383 44.86 1.61 16.88
CA GLY A 383 43.77 2.04 16.00
C GLY A 383 42.73 2.90 16.71
N LEU A 384 42.25 2.46 17.87
CA LEU A 384 41.30 3.21 18.69
C LEU A 384 41.88 4.55 19.17
N LEU A 385 43.16 4.58 19.55
CA LEU A 385 43.83 5.81 19.92
C LEU A 385 43.86 6.79 18.73
N LEU A 386 44.27 6.33 17.55
CA LEU A 386 44.31 7.15 16.33
C LEU A 386 42.95 7.76 15.98
N GLN A 387 41.85 7.01 16.16
CA GLN A 387 40.49 7.54 15.98
C GLN A 387 40.19 8.73 16.89
N GLY A 388 40.73 8.76 18.11
CA GLY A 388 40.59 9.89 19.03
C GLY A 388 41.44 11.12 18.67
N TYR A 389 42.48 10.96 17.86
CA TYR A 389 43.36 12.05 17.43
C TYR A 389 42.98 12.67 16.08
N VAL A 390 42.05 12.07 15.33
CA VAL A 390 41.57 12.58 14.03
C VAL A 390 40.31 13.43 14.19
N ARG A 391 40.21 14.50 13.39
CA ARG A 391 38.98 15.29 13.23
C ARG A 391 38.10 14.66 12.16
N GLU A 392 36.86 15.14 12.02
CA GLU A 392 35.92 14.68 10.99
C GLU A 392 36.48 14.82 9.55
N SER A 393 37.31 15.84 9.29
CA SER A 393 37.98 16.04 8.00
C SER A 393 39.20 15.16 7.78
N ASP A 394 39.77 14.61 8.86
CA ASP A 394 40.99 13.80 8.81
C ASP A 394 40.61 12.32 8.64
N ILE A 395 41.51 11.54 8.07
CA ILE A 395 41.34 10.08 8.03
C ILE A 395 42.53 9.38 8.67
N ALA A 396 42.25 8.32 9.42
CA ALA A 396 43.25 7.37 9.91
C ALA A 396 43.03 6.01 9.23
N CYS A 397 44.11 5.44 8.73
CA CYS A 397 44.13 4.25 7.92
C CYS A 397 45.13 3.23 8.46
N ARG A 398 44.81 1.94 8.32
CA ARG A 398 45.78 0.86 8.42
C ARG A 398 46.16 0.42 7.01
N VAL A 399 47.43 0.65 6.64
CA VAL A 399 47.92 0.43 5.27
C VAL A 399 48.64 -0.90 5.08
N GLY A 400 49.12 -1.48 6.19
CA GLY A 400 49.86 -2.73 6.21
C GLY A 400 49.65 -3.51 7.52
N GLY A 401 50.52 -4.49 7.77
CA GLY A 401 50.42 -5.35 8.97
C GLY A 401 50.55 -4.56 10.27
N GLU A 402 51.59 -3.73 10.38
CA GLU A 402 51.92 -2.90 11.55
C GLU A 402 52.02 -1.40 11.21
N GLU A 403 51.59 -1.04 9.99
CA GLU A 403 51.73 0.28 9.39
C GLU A 403 50.40 1.01 9.34
N PHE A 404 50.40 2.27 9.74
CA PHE A 404 49.26 3.17 9.71
C PHE A 404 49.60 4.47 9.00
N SER A 405 48.59 5.13 8.46
CA SER A 405 48.73 6.45 7.87
C SER A 405 47.58 7.35 8.28
N LEU A 406 47.88 8.63 8.50
CA LEU A 406 46.88 9.67 8.70
C LEU A 406 46.99 10.69 7.58
N LEU A 407 45.85 11.07 7.00
CA LEU A 407 45.78 12.18 6.06
C LEU A 407 45.05 13.35 6.71
N LEU A 408 45.69 14.52 6.68
CA LEU A 408 45.26 15.73 7.37
C LEU A 408 45.03 16.86 6.35
N PRO A 409 43.80 17.02 5.82
CA PRO A 409 43.47 18.16 4.98
C PRO A 409 43.64 19.49 5.71
N GLU A 410 44.07 20.51 4.97
CA GLU A 410 44.24 21.88 5.49
C GLU A 410 45.27 21.97 6.63
N ALA A 411 46.18 20.99 6.72
CA ALA A 411 47.27 20.97 7.70
C ALA A 411 48.61 21.14 7.00
N SER A 412 49.37 22.17 7.37
CA SER A 412 50.76 22.34 6.96
C SER A 412 51.72 21.48 7.80
N MET A 413 52.98 21.39 7.39
CA MET A 413 54.01 20.69 8.14
C MET A 413 54.13 21.18 9.60
N GLN A 414 53.96 22.48 9.84
CA GLN A 414 54.01 23.08 11.18
C GLN A 414 52.84 22.64 12.08
N ILE A 415 51.74 22.19 11.49
CA ILE A 415 50.59 21.62 12.21
C ILE A 415 50.73 20.11 12.34
N ALA A 416 51.15 19.44 11.27
CA ALA A 416 51.22 17.99 11.20
C ALA A 416 52.33 17.41 12.10
N ALA A 417 53.51 18.01 12.15
CA ALA A 417 54.62 17.50 12.96
C ALA A 417 54.31 17.49 14.48
N PRO A 418 53.75 18.58 15.09
CA PRO A 418 53.30 18.52 16.48
C PRO A 418 52.18 17.50 16.73
N ARG A 419 51.26 17.31 15.76
CA ARG A 419 50.23 16.27 15.88
C ARG A 419 50.83 14.87 15.87
N ALA A 420 51.82 14.61 15.02
CA ALA A 420 52.55 13.36 15.00
C ALA A 420 53.25 13.09 16.34
N GLU A 421 53.84 14.11 16.96
CA GLU A 421 54.49 13.99 18.27
C GLU A 421 53.48 13.68 19.39
N ASN A 422 52.31 14.32 19.36
CA ASN A 422 51.23 14.02 20.32
C ASN A 422 50.72 12.58 20.18
N ILE A 423 50.62 12.07 18.95
CA ILE A 423 50.25 10.67 18.69
C ILE A 423 51.33 9.73 19.24
N ARG A 424 52.62 10.02 18.98
CA ARG A 424 53.75 9.27 19.51
C ARG A 424 53.71 9.16 21.03
N ALA A 425 53.56 10.30 21.71
CA ALA A 425 53.46 10.36 23.17
C ALA A 425 52.25 9.57 23.69
N GLY A 426 51.09 9.72 23.06
CA GLY A 426 49.87 8.99 23.44
C GLY A 426 50.04 7.47 23.32
N VAL A 427 50.71 6.99 22.28
CA VAL A 427 51.00 5.55 22.13
C VAL A 427 52.00 5.08 23.18
N HIS A 428 53.05 5.85 23.47
CA HIS A 428 54.02 5.54 24.53
C HIS A 428 53.39 5.43 25.93
N GLU A 429 52.30 6.15 26.17
CA GLU A 429 51.53 6.09 27.42
C GLU A 429 50.59 4.88 27.52
N LEU A 430 50.34 4.14 26.43
CA LEU A 430 49.50 2.95 26.47
C LEU A 430 50.08 1.93 27.46
N ARG A 431 49.21 1.43 28.34
CA ARG A 431 49.51 0.33 29.26
C ARG A 431 48.62 -0.84 28.88
N LEU A 432 49.20 -1.78 28.13
CA LEU A 432 48.49 -2.92 27.59
C LEU A 432 48.79 -4.18 28.39
N LYS A 433 47.75 -4.99 28.58
CA LYS A 433 47.82 -6.32 29.20
C LYS A 433 47.27 -7.36 28.24
N TYR A 434 47.91 -8.52 28.18
CA TYR A 434 47.44 -9.69 27.46
C TYR A 434 47.73 -10.93 28.30
N ASP A 435 46.70 -11.74 28.52
CA ASP A 435 46.78 -12.97 29.32
C ASP A 435 47.45 -12.77 30.70
N GLY A 436 47.08 -11.68 31.38
CA GLY A 436 47.66 -11.31 32.69
C GLY A 436 49.05 -10.68 32.66
N HIS A 437 49.75 -10.69 31.51
CA HIS A 437 51.08 -10.10 31.35
C HIS A 437 51.02 -8.66 30.82
N ASN A 438 51.87 -7.77 31.36
CA ASN A 438 52.06 -6.42 30.78
C ASN A 438 52.91 -6.53 29.51
N LEU A 439 52.48 -5.91 28.41
CA LEU A 439 53.23 -5.93 27.14
C LEU A 439 54.41 -4.95 27.10
N GLY A 440 54.65 -4.21 28.18
CA GLY A 440 55.65 -3.15 28.24
C GLY A 440 55.22 -1.87 27.54
N ALA A 441 56.17 -0.95 27.33
CA ALA A 441 55.95 0.27 26.58
C ALA A 441 55.92 -0.05 25.08
N ILE A 442 54.84 0.36 24.42
CA ILE A 442 54.71 0.30 22.96
C ILE A 442 55.19 1.64 22.41
N THR A 443 56.12 1.62 21.47
CA THR A 443 56.61 2.84 20.80
C THR A 443 56.30 2.79 19.31
N ILE A 444 56.22 3.96 18.69
CA ILE A 444 55.99 4.11 17.25
C ILE A 444 56.99 5.09 16.67
N SER A 445 57.42 4.82 15.45
CA SER A 445 58.16 5.77 14.61
C SER A 445 57.21 6.40 13.62
N LEU A 446 57.37 7.70 13.33
CA LEU A 446 56.50 8.45 12.42
C LEU A 446 57.32 9.26 11.41
N GLY A 447 56.87 9.26 10.15
CA GLY A 447 57.33 10.14 9.08
C GLY A 447 56.23 11.10 8.64
N VAL A 448 56.56 12.37 8.48
CA VAL A 448 55.61 13.42 8.09
C VAL A 448 56.05 14.04 6.77
N ALA A 449 55.11 14.20 5.84
CA ALA A 449 55.30 14.95 4.60
C ALA A 449 54.10 15.85 4.34
N ALA A 450 54.33 16.96 3.63
CA ALA A 450 53.32 17.96 3.31
C ALA A 450 53.33 18.32 1.82
N PHE A 451 52.14 18.48 1.25
CA PHE A 451 51.90 19.08 -0.05
C PHE A 451 51.79 20.61 0.09
N PRO A 452 52.40 21.38 -0.83
CA PRO A 452 53.15 20.93 -2.01
C PRO A 452 54.64 20.68 -1.78
N GLU A 453 55.17 20.94 -0.58
CA GLU A 453 56.62 21.06 -0.32
C GLU A 453 57.41 19.77 -0.58
N HIS A 454 56.81 18.61 -0.30
CA HIS A 454 57.47 17.29 -0.34
C HIS A 454 56.91 16.36 -1.43
N GLY A 455 56.04 16.89 -2.30
CA GLY A 455 55.44 16.12 -3.38
C GLY A 455 54.15 16.75 -3.89
N THR A 456 53.88 16.61 -5.19
CA THR A 456 52.68 17.14 -5.86
C THR A 456 51.74 16.04 -6.35
N THR A 457 52.13 14.77 -6.21
CA THR A 457 51.35 13.60 -6.58
C THR A 457 51.21 12.67 -5.38
N PRO A 458 50.17 11.79 -5.33
CA PRO A 458 50.02 10.81 -4.26
C PRO A 458 51.30 10.02 -4.00
N ASP A 459 51.91 9.49 -5.07
CA ASP A 459 53.10 8.65 -4.96
C ASP A 459 54.33 9.41 -4.45
N THR A 460 54.51 10.68 -4.85
CA THR A 460 55.66 11.48 -4.38
C THR A 460 55.51 11.84 -2.91
N LEU A 461 54.30 12.20 -2.49
CA LEU A 461 54.02 12.58 -1.11
C LEU A 461 54.12 11.38 -0.16
N ILE A 462 53.58 10.21 -0.54
CA ILE A 462 53.71 8.97 0.26
C ILE A 462 55.18 8.59 0.39
N ARG A 463 55.95 8.58 -0.72
CA ARG A 463 57.39 8.25 -0.68
C ARG A 463 58.18 9.19 0.24
N ALA A 464 57.85 10.47 0.26
CA ALA A 464 58.50 11.42 1.15
C ALA A 464 58.23 11.10 2.63
N ALA A 465 56.98 10.77 2.97
CA ALA A 465 56.62 10.37 4.33
C ALA A 465 57.28 9.04 4.74
N ASP A 466 57.34 8.07 3.83
CA ASP A 466 57.99 6.77 4.08
C ASP A 466 59.50 6.92 4.28
N GLN A 467 60.14 7.82 3.51
CA GLN A 467 61.56 8.14 3.69
C GLN A 467 61.81 8.80 5.05
N ALA A 468 60.94 9.73 5.46
CA ALA A 468 61.01 10.33 6.80
C ALA A 468 60.81 9.27 7.90
N LEU A 469 59.87 8.33 7.72
CA LEU A 469 59.65 7.23 8.66
C LEU A 469 60.89 6.33 8.76
N TYR A 470 61.54 6.03 7.64
CA TYR A 470 62.81 5.31 7.61
C TYR A 470 63.91 6.03 8.39
N ASP A 471 64.00 7.36 8.23
CA ASP A 471 64.92 8.20 8.99
C ASP A 471 64.63 8.17 10.50
N ALA A 472 63.36 8.19 10.91
CA ALA A 472 62.97 8.02 12.31
C ALA A 472 63.44 6.66 12.88
N LYS A 473 63.22 5.58 12.12
CA LYS A 473 63.64 4.23 12.52
C LYS A 473 65.17 4.11 12.61
N SER A 474 65.91 4.65 11.65
CA SER A 474 67.38 4.56 11.61
C SER A 474 68.06 5.38 12.70
N ARG A 475 67.45 6.49 13.15
CA ARG A 475 68.00 7.34 14.23
C ARG A 475 67.70 6.82 15.63
N GLY A 476 67.09 5.65 15.77
CA GLY A 476 66.88 4.98 17.06
C GLY A 476 65.41 4.83 17.46
N ARG A 477 64.46 4.97 16.53
CA ARG A 477 63.02 4.76 16.75
C ARG A 477 62.40 5.71 17.78
N ASP A 478 61.14 5.46 18.14
CA ASP A 478 60.32 6.26 19.06
C ASP A 478 60.44 7.77 18.83
N ARG A 479 60.23 8.19 17.58
CA ARG A 479 60.36 9.60 17.18
C ARG A 479 59.58 9.94 15.93
N VAL A 480 59.39 11.23 15.74
CA VAL A 480 58.92 11.84 14.50
C VAL A 480 60.11 12.33 13.67
N ALA A 481 60.04 12.14 12.37
CA ALA A 481 60.90 12.81 11.39
C ALA A 481 60.03 13.45 10.30
N SER A 482 60.53 14.57 9.75
CA SER A 482 59.91 15.29 8.64
C SER A 482 60.75 15.09 7.38
N ALA A 483 60.08 15.04 6.22
CA ALA A 483 60.70 14.85 4.91
C ALA A 483 61.61 16.00 4.47
#